data_AF-A0A3D2K942-F1
#
_entry.id   AF-A0A3D2K942-F1
#
_cell.length_a   1.000
_cell.length_b   1.000
_cell.length_c   1.000
_cell.angle_alpha   90.00
_cell.angle_beta   90.00
_cell.angle_gamma   90.00
#
_symmetry.space_group_name_H-M   'P 1'
#
loop_
_entity.id
_entity.type
_entity.pdbx_description
1 polymer ?
#
loop_
_entity_poly.entity_id
_entity_poly.type
_entity_poly.pdbx_seq_one_letter_code
_entity_poly.pdbx_strand_id
1 'polypeptide(L)'
;MCLANFYTRIPISLREEINTSVKNDRMKYRRRQEYISDYYKNSDQTYTVHLRILKPGSNAALVELKMIVESRETADYIYKNWQNRAGSVYSALCDNLLDC
;
A
#
# COMPACT_ATOMS: atom_id res chain seq x y z
N MET A 1 26.62 27.06 34.63
CA MET A 1 26.98 26.06 33.59
C MET A 1 25.93 24.95 33.62
N CYS A 2 24.73 25.18 33.09
CA CYS A 2 24.33 24.98 31.70
C CYS A 2 24.26 23.49 31.30
N LEU A 3 23.07 22.89 31.42
CA LEU A 3 22.64 21.63 30.76
C LEU A 3 22.77 21.67 29.21
N ALA A 4 23.22 22.80 28.65
CA ALA A 4 23.44 23.00 27.22
C ALA A 4 24.52 22.07 26.61
N ASN A 5 25.29 21.35 27.43
CA ASN A 5 26.41 20.54 26.95
C ASN A 5 26.05 19.11 26.50
N PHE A 6 24.77 18.71 26.55
CA PHE A 6 24.31 17.41 26.02
C PHE A 6 23.62 17.50 24.66
N TYR A 7 23.58 18.67 24.01
CA TYR A 7 22.97 18.86 22.69
C TYR A 7 23.88 18.47 21.50
N THR A 8 25.12 18.01 21.75
CA THR A 8 26.15 17.76 20.72
C THR A 8 26.39 16.28 20.40
N ARG A 9 25.45 15.36 20.68
CA ARG A 9 25.62 13.93 20.39
C ARG A 9 24.47 13.27 19.63
N ILE A 10 23.81 14.01 18.75
CA ILE A 10 23.09 13.39 17.64
C ILE A 10 23.63 14.02 16.36
N PRO A 11 24.41 13.28 15.55
CA PRO A 11 24.93 13.82 14.31
C PRO A 11 23.77 14.26 13.42
N ILE A 12 23.95 15.38 12.72
CA ILE A 12 22.93 15.98 11.85
C ILE A 12 22.42 14.96 10.82
N SER A 13 23.31 14.07 10.35
CA SER A 13 22.97 12.93 9.49
C SER A 13 21.89 12.01 10.10
N LEU A 14 21.96 11.69 11.39
CA LEU A 14 20.95 10.85 12.06
C LEU A 14 19.60 11.57 12.18
N ARG A 15 19.60 12.90 12.37
CA ARG A 15 18.35 13.70 12.37
C ARG A 15 17.72 13.78 10.98
N GLU A 16 18.53 13.92 9.94
CA GLU A 16 18.04 13.90 8.56
C GLU A 16 17.53 12.52 8.16
N GLU A 17 18.20 11.46 8.59
CA GLU A 17 17.80 10.07 8.34
C GLU A 17 16.45 9.74 9.01
N ILE A 18 16.24 10.18 10.26
CA ILE A 18 14.95 10.07 10.97
C ILE A 18 13.87 10.90 10.26
N ASN A 19 14.15 12.15 9.88
CA ASN A 19 13.19 13.00 9.17
C ASN A 19 12.81 12.43 7.79
N THR A 20 13.76 11.83 7.09
CA THR A 20 13.54 11.17 5.79
C THR A 20 12.71 9.89 5.99
N SER A 21 12.99 9.11 7.03
CA SER A 21 12.23 7.92 7.39
C SER A 21 10.78 8.27 7.75
N VAL A 22 10.55 9.28 8.60
CA VAL A 22 9.20 9.74 8.98
C VAL A 22 8.42 10.29 7.78
N LYS A 23 9.08 10.98 6.82
CA LYS A 23 8.45 11.42 5.57
C LYS A 23 8.09 10.24 4.66
N ASN A 24 8.97 9.26 4.54
CA ASN A 24 8.71 8.03 3.78
C ASN A 24 7.58 7.21 4.40
N ASP A 25 7.51 7.14 5.73
CA ASP A 25 6.45 6.45 6.44
C ASP A 25 5.11 7.17 6.31
N ARG A 26 5.10 8.51 6.32
CA ARG A 26 3.90 9.30 5.99
C ARG A 26 3.43 9.10 4.56
N MET A 27 4.36 9.00 3.59
CA MET A 27 4.02 8.70 2.19
C MET A 27 3.49 7.27 2.02
N LYS A 28 4.10 6.27 2.69
CA LYS A 28 3.58 4.90 2.74
C LYS A 28 2.19 4.87 3.36
N TYR A 29 1.96 5.63 4.44
CA TYR A 29 0.66 5.71 5.10
C TYR A 29 -0.43 6.34 4.21
N ARG A 30 -0.08 7.35 3.41
CA ARG A 30 -1.00 7.89 2.38
C ARG A 30 -1.31 6.88 1.29
N ARG A 31 -0.29 6.18 0.76
CA ARG A 31 -0.48 5.10 -0.24
C ARG A 31 -1.38 3.97 0.28
N ARG A 32 -1.32 3.65 1.58
CA ARG A 32 -2.20 2.67 2.23
C ARG A 32 -3.69 3.05 2.21
N GLN A 33 -4.02 4.34 2.17
CA GLN A 33 -5.42 4.82 2.08
C GLN A 33 -5.99 4.70 0.66
N GLU A 34 -5.12 4.54 -0.33
CA GLU A 34 -5.49 4.44 -1.74
C GLU A 34 -5.72 2.98 -2.18
N TYR A 35 -5.35 2.01 -1.35
CA TYR A 35 -5.51 0.57 -1.64
C TYR A 35 -6.81 0.05 -1.03
N ILE A 36 -7.80 -0.20 -1.89
CA ILE A 36 -9.12 -0.71 -1.50
C ILE A 36 -9.20 -2.19 -1.87
N SER A 37 -9.60 -3.02 -0.93
CA SER A 37 -9.92 -4.44 -1.16
C SER A 37 -11.28 -4.76 -0.58
N ASP A 38 -12.04 -5.59 -1.29
CA ASP A 38 -13.30 -6.17 -0.83
C ASP A 38 -13.44 -7.58 -1.41
N TYR A 39 -14.33 -8.39 -0.85
CA TYR A 39 -14.73 -9.66 -1.44
C TYR A 39 -16.15 -10.04 -1.03
N TYR A 40 -16.83 -10.74 -1.92
CA TYR A 40 -18.19 -11.23 -1.66
C TYR A 40 -18.40 -12.63 -2.24
N LYS A 41 -19.33 -13.37 -1.63
CA LYS A 41 -19.71 -14.71 -2.08
C LYS A 41 -20.64 -14.61 -3.29
N ASN A 42 -20.37 -15.40 -4.31
CA ASN A 42 -21.18 -15.54 -5.50
C ASN A 42 -22.29 -16.60 -5.29
N SER A 43 -23.29 -16.63 -6.18
CA SER A 43 -24.39 -17.60 -6.11
C SER A 43 -23.93 -19.06 -6.28
N ASP A 44 -22.86 -19.26 -7.07
CA ASP A 44 -22.23 -20.55 -7.37
C ASP A 44 -21.27 -21.05 -6.27
N GLN A 45 -21.29 -20.43 -5.08
CA GLN A 45 -20.40 -20.70 -3.94
C GLN A 45 -18.95 -20.25 -4.10
N THR A 46 -18.56 -19.72 -5.26
CA THR A 46 -17.25 -19.06 -5.42
C THR A 46 -17.25 -17.68 -4.75
N TYR A 47 -16.11 -17.00 -4.76
CA TYR A 47 -15.95 -15.67 -4.19
C TYR A 47 -15.35 -14.73 -5.23
N THR A 48 -15.91 -13.54 -5.38
CA THR A 48 -15.29 -12.48 -6.16
C THR A 48 -14.49 -11.59 -5.24
N VAL A 49 -13.21 -11.40 -5.53
CA VAL A 49 -12.35 -10.40 -4.88
C VAL A 49 -12.28 -9.18 -5.78
N HIS A 50 -12.49 -8.00 -5.19
CA HIS A 50 -12.48 -6.71 -5.86
C HIS A 50 -11.38 -5.83 -5.27
N LEU A 51 -10.39 -5.49 -6.08
CA LEU A 51 -9.18 -4.79 -5.67
C LEU A 51 -9.04 -3.50 -6.47
N ARG A 52 -8.78 -2.38 -5.80
CA ARG A 52 -8.60 -1.08 -6.44
C ARG A 52 -7.40 -0.33 -5.86
N ILE A 53 -6.76 0.44 -6.72
CA ILE A 53 -5.79 1.48 -6.36
C ILE A 53 -6.39 2.80 -6.79
N LEU A 54 -6.62 3.71 -5.85
CA LEU A 54 -7.17 5.03 -6.12
C LEU A 54 -6.07 6.03 -6.45
N LYS A 55 -6.42 7.05 -7.22
CA LYS A 55 -5.55 8.20 -7.46
C LYS A 55 -5.44 9.03 -6.18
N PRO A 56 -4.23 9.44 -5.76
CA PRO A 56 -4.07 10.26 -4.56
C PRO A 56 -4.97 11.50 -4.56
N GLY A 57 -5.75 11.67 -3.49
CA GLY A 57 -6.67 12.80 -3.34
C GLY A 57 -7.93 12.75 -4.22
N SER A 58 -8.25 11.61 -4.83
CA SER A 58 -9.45 11.41 -5.66
C SER A 58 -10.04 10.01 -5.46
N ASN A 59 -11.32 9.85 -5.78
CA ASN A 59 -12.01 8.55 -5.80
C ASN A 59 -11.85 7.81 -7.14
N ALA A 60 -11.15 8.39 -8.11
CA ALA A 60 -10.87 7.74 -9.39
C ALA A 60 -9.89 6.58 -9.21
N ALA A 61 -10.19 5.40 -9.74
CA ALA A 61 -9.29 4.25 -9.71
C ALA A 61 -8.21 4.39 -10.80
N LEU A 62 -6.94 4.22 -10.41
CA LEU A 62 -5.81 4.02 -11.32
C LEU A 62 -5.82 2.61 -11.92
N VAL A 63 -6.14 1.62 -11.08
CA VAL A 63 -6.31 0.22 -11.47
C VAL A 63 -7.45 -0.38 -10.67
N GLU A 64 -8.24 -1.23 -11.34
CA GLU A 64 -9.30 -2.05 -10.77
C GLU A 64 -9.16 -3.48 -11.28
N LEU A 65 -9.05 -4.44 -10.36
CA LEU A 65 -8.94 -5.86 -10.64
C LEU A 65 -10.11 -6.59 -9.99
N LYS A 66 -10.72 -7.51 -10.75
CA LYS A 66 -11.72 -8.45 -10.26
C LYS A 66 -11.29 -9.86 -10.60
N MET A 67 -11.33 -10.73 -9.61
CA MET A 67 -10.94 -12.13 -9.74
C MET A 67 -11.90 -13.03 -8.98
N ILE A 68 -12.23 -14.16 -9.58
CA ILE A 68 -13.05 -15.20 -8.94
C ILE A 68 -12.11 -16.24 -8.33
N VAL A 69 -12.38 -16.63 -7.09
CA VAL A 69 -11.65 -17.67 -6.36
C VAL A 69 -12.62 -18.67 -5.74
N GLU A 70 -12.18 -19.91 -5.60
CA GLU A 70 -13.07 -21.01 -5.21
C GLU A 70 -13.43 -21.00 -3.72
N SER A 71 -12.54 -20.49 -2.86
CA SER A 71 -12.71 -20.57 -1.40
C SER A 71 -12.67 -19.20 -0.72
N ARG A 72 -13.40 -19.12 0.40
CA ARG A 72 -13.39 -17.95 1.28
C ARG A 72 -11.99 -17.66 1.82
N GLU A 73 -11.23 -18.71 2.13
CA GLU A 73 -9.88 -18.59 2.68
C GLU A 73 -8.95 -17.90 1.69
N THR A 74 -9.05 -18.26 0.40
CA THR A 74 -8.29 -17.61 -0.67
C THR A 74 -8.71 -16.15 -0.82
N ALA A 75 -10.02 -15.86 -0.81
CA ALA A 75 -10.54 -14.51 -0.88
C ALA A 75 -10.05 -13.63 0.29
N ASP A 76 -10.12 -14.15 1.52
CA ASP A 76 -9.66 -13.48 2.73
C ASP A 76 -8.14 -13.28 2.73
N TYR A 77 -7.37 -14.26 2.24
CA TYR A 77 -5.93 -14.13 2.09
C TYR A 77 -5.58 -12.99 1.12
N ILE A 78 -6.21 -12.93 -0.05
CA ILE A 78 -5.97 -11.86 -1.03
C ILE A 78 -6.36 -10.50 -0.43
N TYR A 79 -7.54 -10.41 0.18
CA TYR A 79 -8.03 -9.20 0.85
C TYR A 79 -7.02 -8.66 1.86
N LYS A 80 -6.54 -9.50 2.79
CA LYS A 80 -5.58 -9.11 3.84
C LYS A 80 -4.23 -8.68 3.29
N ASN A 81 -3.79 -9.29 2.18
CA ASN A 81 -2.48 -9.02 1.60
C ASN A 81 -2.47 -7.81 0.65
N TRP A 82 -3.63 -7.38 0.15
CA TRP A 82 -3.71 -6.33 -0.87
C TRP A 82 -2.98 -5.05 -0.47
N GLN A 83 -3.17 -4.56 0.76
CA GLN A 83 -2.56 -3.32 1.22
C GLN A 83 -1.02 -3.34 1.15
N ASN A 84 -0.40 -4.52 1.26
CA ASN A 84 1.06 -4.66 1.18
C ASN A 84 1.55 -5.03 -0.23
N ARG A 85 0.67 -5.54 -1.11
CA ARG A 85 1.02 -6.07 -2.44
C ARG A 85 0.61 -5.16 -3.59
N ALA A 86 -0.36 -4.26 -3.41
CA ALA A 86 -0.93 -3.43 -4.45
C ALA A 86 0.12 -2.65 -5.27
N GLY A 87 1.11 -2.06 -4.61
CA GLY A 87 2.20 -1.34 -5.29
C GLY A 87 3.04 -2.23 -6.22
N SER A 88 3.40 -3.44 -5.77
CA SER A 88 4.15 -4.40 -6.60
C SER A 88 3.31 -4.94 -7.75
N VAL A 89 2.02 -5.22 -7.51
CA VAL A 89 1.08 -5.65 -8.57
C VAL A 89 0.94 -4.58 -9.63
N TYR A 90 0.79 -3.31 -9.23
CA TYR A 90 0.72 -2.18 -10.17
C TYR A 90 2.01 -2.05 -11.00
N SER A 91 3.18 -2.12 -10.35
CA SER A 91 4.47 -2.11 -11.05
C SER A 91 4.54 -3.22 -12.10
N ALA A 92 4.22 -4.46 -11.71
CA ALA A 92 4.23 -5.59 -12.64
C ALA A 92 3.27 -5.38 -13.82
N LEU A 93 2.08 -4.82 -13.59
CA LEU A 93 1.16 -4.48 -14.68
C LEU A 93 1.75 -3.44 -15.63
N CYS A 94 2.39 -2.39 -15.10
CA CYS A 94 3.08 -1.39 -15.92
C CYS A 94 4.23 -2.03 -16.73
N ASP A 95 5.06 -2.83 -16.08
CA ASP A 95 6.22 -3.47 -16.70
C ASP A 95 5.79 -4.43 -17.84
N ASN A 96 4.65 -5.10 -17.71
CA ASN A 96 4.17 -6.05 -18.71
C ASN A 96 3.32 -5.43 -19.84
N LEU A 97 2.73 -4.24 -19.62
CA LEU A 97 1.76 -3.66 -20.55
C LEU A 97 2.21 -2.35 -21.19
N LEU A 98 3.17 -1.65 -20.60
CA LEU A 98 3.59 -0.30 -21.03
C LEU A 98 5.00 -0.27 -21.63
N ASP A 99 5.73 -1.39 -21.70
CA ASP A 99 7.08 -1.51 -22.26
C ASP A 99 8.00 -0.31 -21.91
N CYS A 100 8.08 0.06 -20.62
CA CYS A 100 8.87 1.20 -20.14
C CYS A 100 10.22 0.77 -19.54
#